data_AF-A0A535AKR1-F1
#
_entry.id   AF-A0A535AKR1-F1
#
_cell.length_a   1.000
_cell.length_b   1.000
_cell.length_c   1.000
_cell.angle_alpha   90.00
_cell.angle_beta   90.00
_cell.angle_gamma   90.00
#
_symmetry.space_group_name_H-M   'P 1'
#
loop_
_entity.id
_entity.type
_entity.pdbx_description
1 polymer ?
#
loop_
_entity_poly.entity_id
_entity_poly.type
_entity_poly.pdbx_seq_one_letter_code
_entity_poly.pdbx_strand_id
1 'polypeptide(L)'
;MIPHHVTVSRANSVFSTVSSPSLKVTIFLLILAISSWAENVFAQSVRPGLVEEVEGELEILHEDRDVGSRYLYFLKTGNRRFSLNFAKEPPTDLTSGAKVRMRGIRTNDVLALQSGGDSVQVLSSALPNTLGEQRTLVILVNFRNDTSQPYAVDFANNVFFGTTSSFFLENSYQQTYLSGVVIGWYTIDMDSPVNASTCDYSLISSWWGLSSVGGRPSRSWITGILELGVTAHELGHGLGLWHSHSLDCGASGVIGSSCATNEYGDIVDMMGASHSAHYNAFQKERLGWLNAGISPPITTVTSSGTYTLGTYESLGSGPKALKILKSIDPSTGQKTYYYLESRQAIGFDGFLASEPSQNILNGVLIHTGTEGNGNSGYLLDMTPATPVYYWWYDPALAVGQSFSDPATGLTMTTDWVDGTAASVTVSFGSGGAANLTVSTDQPSYTRNQMVSIKATVRSGGAPVANTTVNFSVKKSNGAVVTATSATGSNGTAVYKLRLSRKDPVGIYEADAAAMSASSATNFMVQ
;
A
#
# COMPACT_ATOMS: atom_id res chain seq x y z
N MET A 1 22.38 15.08 39.38
CA MET A 1 21.90 16.27 40.10
C MET A 1 21.37 17.27 39.08
N ILE A 2 20.04 17.34 38.94
CA ILE A 2 19.12 18.51 38.78
C ILE A 2 19.66 19.79 38.08
N PRO A 3 18.90 20.49 37.19
CA PRO A 3 17.67 20.10 36.46
C PRO A 3 17.43 20.71 35.05
N HIS A 4 16.33 20.22 34.45
CA HIS A 4 15.46 20.76 33.41
C HIS A 4 15.11 22.26 33.46
N HIS A 5 14.82 22.84 32.29
CA HIS A 5 13.63 23.69 32.06
C HIS A 5 13.30 23.78 30.54
N VAL A 6 12.18 23.19 30.13
CA VAL A 6 11.45 23.57 28.91
C VAL A 6 10.12 24.16 29.37
N THR A 7 9.88 25.42 29.03
CA THR A 7 8.70 26.18 29.40
C THR A 7 7.66 26.05 28.29
N VAL A 8 6.57 25.32 28.54
CA VAL A 8 5.37 25.36 27.69
C VAL A 8 4.35 26.29 28.38
N SER A 9 4.09 27.43 27.75
CA SER A 9 3.06 28.38 28.16
C SER A 9 1.66 27.79 27.92
N ARG A 10 0.94 27.49 29.01
CA ARG A 10 -0.51 27.22 29.01
C ARG A 10 -1.29 28.52 28.99
N ALA A 11 -2.16 28.70 28.00
CA ALA A 11 -3.26 29.66 28.09
C ALA A 11 -4.50 28.92 28.61
N ASN A 12 -4.77 29.05 29.92
CA ASN A 12 -6.09 28.84 30.49
C ASN A 12 -6.96 30.05 30.11
N SER A 13 -8.16 29.83 29.54
CA SER A 13 -9.21 30.83 29.60
C SER A 13 -10.42 30.27 30.35
N VAL A 14 -10.76 31.00 31.39
CA VAL A 14 -11.80 30.78 32.38
C VAL A 14 -13.12 31.24 31.77
N PHE A 15 -14.13 30.36 31.71
CA PHE A 15 -15.51 30.78 31.48
C PHE A 15 -16.02 31.48 32.73
N SER A 16 -16.37 32.77 32.60
CA SER A 16 -17.20 33.48 33.58
C SER A 16 -18.55 33.80 32.95
N THR A 17 -19.60 33.45 33.69
CA THR A 17 -21.01 33.68 33.40
C THR A 17 -21.39 35.13 33.75
N VAL A 18 -21.98 35.86 32.81
CA VAL A 18 -22.80 37.05 33.11
C VAL A 18 -24.08 36.97 32.27
N SER A 19 -25.18 37.27 32.95
CA SER A 19 -26.57 36.99 32.59
C SER A 19 -27.30 38.20 31.99
N SER A 20 -28.08 37.94 30.92
CA SER A 20 -29.39 38.55 30.56
C SER A 20 -29.44 39.98 29.97
N PRO A 21 -30.56 40.39 29.30
CA PRO A 21 -31.28 39.74 28.20
C PRO A 21 -31.70 40.72 27.07
N SER A 22 -32.39 40.16 26.06
CA SER A 22 -33.35 40.80 25.12
C SER A 22 -32.88 41.12 23.69
N LEU A 23 -33.15 40.19 22.76
CA LEU A 23 -34.06 40.47 21.65
C LEU A 23 -34.64 39.17 21.09
N LYS A 24 -35.97 39.12 21.02
CA LYS A 24 -36.74 38.01 20.46
C LYS A 24 -36.60 38.00 18.94
N VAL A 25 -36.17 36.89 18.36
CA VAL A 25 -36.46 36.57 16.95
C VAL A 25 -36.97 35.14 16.87
N THR A 26 -38.16 35.04 16.29
CA THR A 26 -38.98 33.84 16.06
C THR A 26 -38.23 32.78 15.26
N ILE A 27 -38.11 31.58 15.80
CA ILE A 27 -37.62 30.38 15.09
C ILE A 27 -38.79 29.80 14.29
N PHE A 28 -38.68 29.82 12.97
CA PHE A 28 -39.42 28.92 12.09
C PHE A 28 -38.44 27.86 11.59
N LEU A 29 -38.73 26.59 11.93
CA LEU A 29 -38.06 25.43 11.35
C LEU A 29 -38.33 25.39 9.84
N LEU A 30 -37.26 25.31 9.04
CA LEU A 30 -37.33 24.70 7.71
C LEU A 30 -36.11 23.76 7.55
N ILE A 31 -36.37 22.47 7.70
CA ILE A 31 -35.49 21.38 7.28
C ILE A 31 -35.46 21.43 5.75
N LEU A 32 -34.32 21.75 5.14
CA LEU A 32 -34.05 21.51 3.72
C LEU A 32 -32.53 21.52 3.45
N ALA A 33 -32.03 20.33 3.12
CA ALA A 33 -30.87 20.00 2.29
C ALA A 33 -29.76 21.07 2.13
N ILE A 34 -28.68 20.93 2.90
CA ILE A 34 -27.36 21.50 2.53
C ILE A 34 -26.55 20.38 1.85
N SER A 35 -26.93 20.10 0.61
CA SER A 35 -26.10 19.38 -0.37
C SER A 35 -26.18 20.20 -1.66
N SER A 36 -25.32 21.22 -1.80
CA SER A 36 -25.02 21.91 -3.08
C SER A 36 -24.12 23.15 -2.95
N TRP A 37 -23.70 23.58 -1.75
CA TRP A 37 -22.91 24.82 -1.62
C TRP A 37 -21.39 24.70 -1.82
N ALA A 38 -20.90 23.58 -2.36
CA ALA A 38 -19.48 23.45 -2.77
C ALA A 38 -19.26 23.60 -4.29
N GLU A 39 -20.31 23.75 -5.11
CA GLU A 39 -20.14 23.73 -6.59
C GLU A 39 -20.05 25.11 -7.27
N ASN A 40 -20.18 26.24 -6.55
CA ASN A 40 -20.36 27.54 -7.24
C ASN A 40 -19.41 28.69 -6.85
N VAL A 41 -18.20 28.43 -6.37
CA VAL A 41 -17.17 29.49 -6.21
C VAL A 41 -16.20 29.59 -7.41
N PHE A 42 -16.32 28.72 -8.43
CA PHE A 42 -15.50 28.74 -9.65
C PHE A 42 -16.16 29.37 -10.88
N ALA A 43 -16.96 30.43 -10.71
CA ALA A 43 -17.60 31.08 -11.85
C ALA A 43 -17.62 32.60 -11.72
N GLN A 44 -16.45 33.23 -11.83
CA GLN A 44 -16.33 34.54 -12.49
C GLN A 44 -14.86 34.82 -12.85
N SER A 45 -14.60 34.93 -14.17
CA SER A 45 -13.34 35.27 -14.88
C SER A 45 -12.39 34.15 -15.39
N VAL A 46 -12.85 32.92 -15.58
CA VAL A 46 -12.03 31.87 -16.23
C VAL A 46 -12.51 31.64 -17.66
N ARG A 47 -11.64 31.84 -18.67
CA ARG A 47 -11.87 31.33 -20.03
C ARG A 47 -12.10 29.82 -19.91
N PRO A 48 -13.09 29.20 -20.58
CA PRO A 48 -13.26 27.75 -20.49
C PRO A 48 -11.95 27.07 -20.91
N GLY A 49 -11.31 26.37 -19.98
CA GLY A 49 -10.03 25.70 -20.24
C GLY A 49 -10.23 24.68 -21.36
N LEU A 50 -9.30 24.64 -22.30
CA LEU A 50 -9.32 23.67 -23.39
C LEU A 50 -8.98 22.29 -22.82
N VAL A 51 -9.78 21.29 -23.17
CA VAL A 51 -9.38 19.90 -22.96
C VAL A 51 -8.21 19.64 -23.91
N GLU A 52 -7.05 19.30 -23.36
CA GLU A 52 -5.82 19.07 -24.08
C GLU A 52 -5.33 17.64 -23.80
N GLU A 53 -4.76 17.00 -24.81
CA GLU A 53 -3.97 15.80 -24.66
C GLU A 53 -2.49 16.16 -24.75
N VAL A 54 -1.74 15.86 -23.69
CA VAL A 54 -0.34 16.25 -23.55
C VAL A 54 0.49 15.00 -23.27
N GLU A 55 1.50 14.74 -24.10
CA GLU A 55 2.44 13.65 -23.93
C GLU A 55 3.74 14.13 -23.32
N GLY A 56 4.20 13.45 -22.27
CA GLY A 56 5.42 13.83 -21.60
C GLY A 56 6.00 12.75 -20.70
N GLU A 57 7.02 13.16 -19.96
CA GLU A 57 7.59 12.36 -18.89
C GLU A 57 6.98 12.77 -17.55
N LEU A 58 6.42 11.80 -16.85
CA LEU A 58 5.90 11.98 -15.50
C LEU A 58 7.08 12.19 -14.53
N GLU A 59 6.95 13.19 -13.67
CA GLU A 59 7.80 13.40 -12.51
C GLU A 59 6.90 13.40 -11.28
N ILE A 60 7.24 12.54 -10.32
CA ILE A 60 6.60 12.43 -9.02
C ILE A 60 7.67 12.80 -8.00
N LEU A 61 7.44 13.85 -7.23
CA LEU A 61 8.29 14.22 -6.11
C LEU A 61 7.56 13.96 -4.81
N HIS A 62 8.27 13.45 -3.82
CA HIS A 62 7.82 13.34 -2.46
C HIS A 62 8.54 14.35 -1.58
N GLU A 63 7.78 15.09 -0.77
CA GLU A 63 8.25 16.21 0.03
C GLU A 63 7.97 15.96 1.52
N ASP A 64 9.03 15.70 2.30
CA ASP A 64 9.01 15.37 3.72
C ASP A 64 9.19 16.62 4.58
N ARG A 65 8.11 17.08 5.23
CA ARG A 65 8.09 18.34 5.99
C ARG A 65 8.06 18.08 7.49
N ASP A 66 8.42 19.13 8.22
CA ASP A 66 8.30 19.19 9.67
C ASP A 66 6.86 18.95 10.19
N VAL A 67 5.84 19.22 9.38
CA VAL A 67 4.42 19.03 9.70
C VAL A 67 3.68 18.10 8.72
N GLY A 68 4.32 17.00 8.32
CA GLY A 68 3.74 15.95 7.46
C GLY A 68 4.38 15.91 6.08
N SER A 69 3.75 15.24 5.11
CA SER A 69 4.31 15.06 3.77
C SER A 69 3.35 15.42 2.64
N ARG A 70 3.84 15.44 1.40
CA ARG A 70 2.96 15.42 0.21
C ARG A 70 3.67 14.86 -1.02
N TYR A 71 2.87 14.37 -1.96
CA TYR A 71 3.32 14.07 -3.31
C TYR A 71 2.99 15.22 -4.27
N LEU A 72 3.95 15.56 -5.12
CA LEU A 72 3.84 16.55 -6.17
C LEU A 72 4.00 15.88 -7.52
N TYR A 73 3.12 16.21 -8.46
CA TYR A 73 3.06 15.56 -9.77
C TYR A 73 3.31 16.60 -10.86
N PHE A 74 4.19 16.26 -11.80
CA PHE A 74 4.53 17.10 -12.93
C PHE A 74 4.62 16.32 -14.23
N LEU A 75 4.33 16.99 -15.34
CA LEU A 75 4.53 16.45 -16.69
C LEU A 75 5.54 17.30 -17.45
N LYS A 76 6.69 16.71 -17.77
CA LYS A 76 7.76 17.36 -18.55
C LYS A 76 7.52 17.12 -20.05
N THR A 77 7.40 18.20 -20.80
CA THR A 77 7.10 18.21 -22.24
C THR A 77 8.02 19.18 -22.98
N GLY A 78 9.06 18.64 -23.61
CA GLY A 78 10.12 19.48 -24.20
C GLY A 78 10.72 20.40 -23.13
N ASN A 79 10.57 21.72 -23.31
CA ASN A 79 11.05 22.75 -22.37
C ASN A 79 9.99 23.22 -21.35
N ARG A 80 8.81 22.57 -21.30
CA ARG A 80 7.73 22.92 -20.37
C ARG A 80 7.59 21.87 -19.28
N ARG A 81 7.10 22.32 -18.12
CA ARG A 81 6.79 21.49 -16.96
C ARG A 81 5.41 21.90 -16.45
N PHE A 82 4.43 21.01 -16.61
CA PHE A 82 3.08 21.23 -16.09
C PHE A 82 2.97 20.67 -14.69
N SER A 83 2.38 21.41 -13.75
CA SER A 83 1.90 20.86 -12.48
C SER A 83 0.60 20.10 -12.73
N LEU A 84 0.49 18.91 -12.17
CA LEU A 84 -0.65 18.02 -12.36
C LEU A 84 -1.52 18.02 -11.11
N ASN A 85 -2.79 18.39 -11.29
CA ASN A 85 -3.77 18.40 -10.20
C ASN A 85 -4.84 17.34 -10.49
N PHE A 86 -4.83 16.26 -9.72
CA PHE A 86 -5.83 15.21 -9.82
C PHE A 86 -7.05 15.57 -8.97
N ALA A 87 -8.25 15.36 -9.52
CA ALA A 87 -9.50 15.64 -8.80
C ALA A 87 -9.75 14.68 -7.60
N LYS A 88 -9.11 13.50 -7.60
CA LYS A 88 -9.07 12.55 -6.46
C LYS A 88 -7.69 11.87 -6.43
N GLU A 89 -7.65 10.55 -6.22
CA GLU A 89 -6.44 9.76 -6.09
C GLU A 89 -5.54 9.83 -7.35
N PRO A 90 -4.28 10.28 -7.19
CA PRO A 90 -3.27 10.22 -8.25
C PRO A 90 -2.79 8.78 -8.49
N PRO A 91 -2.09 8.50 -9.61
CA PRO A 91 -1.51 7.18 -9.85
C PRO A 91 -0.43 6.85 -8.81
N THR A 92 -0.54 5.65 -8.23
CA THR A 92 0.39 5.10 -7.22
C THR A 92 1.19 3.90 -7.75
N ASP A 93 0.92 3.49 -8.99
CA ASP A 93 1.58 2.43 -9.75
C ASP A 93 2.70 2.93 -10.67
N LEU A 94 2.81 4.26 -10.81
CA LEU A 94 3.80 4.91 -11.66
C LEU A 94 4.97 5.46 -10.85
N THR A 95 6.11 5.59 -11.52
CA THR A 95 7.32 6.24 -11.01
C THR A 95 7.75 7.36 -11.96
N SER A 96 8.60 8.25 -11.45
CA SER A 96 9.26 9.27 -12.26
C SER A 96 9.98 8.64 -13.46
N GLY A 97 9.90 9.30 -14.61
CA GLY A 97 10.46 8.82 -15.87
C GLY A 97 9.46 8.06 -16.75
N ALA A 98 8.29 7.68 -16.24
CA ALA A 98 7.26 7.05 -17.06
C ALA A 98 6.80 8.00 -18.18
N LYS A 99 6.69 7.49 -19.42
CA LYS A 99 6.11 8.26 -20.53
C LYS A 99 4.61 8.06 -20.51
N VAL A 100 3.88 9.15 -20.48
CA VAL A 100 2.43 9.15 -20.35
C VAL A 100 1.81 10.16 -21.30
N ARG A 101 0.61 9.85 -21.77
CA ARG A 101 -0.30 10.80 -22.39
C ARG A 101 -1.37 11.15 -21.36
N MET A 102 -1.53 12.44 -21.09
CA MET A 102 -2.50 12.95 -20.13
C MET A 102 -3.59 13.74 -20.85
N ARG A 103 -4.85 13.49 -20.47
CA ARG A 103 -6.01 14.21 -20.99
C ARG A 103 -6.63 15.03 -19.87
N GLY A 104 -6.60 16.35 -19.98
CA GLY A 104 -7.04 17.24 -18.91
C GLY A 104 -7.40 18.64 -19.37
N ILE A 105 -7.87 19.46 -18.43
CA ILE A 105 -8.17 20.87 -18.66
C ILE A 105 -6.94 21.69 -18.31
N ARG A 106 -6.38 22.39 -19.29
CA ARG A 106 -5.20 23.23 -19.06
C ARG A 106 -5.57 24.64 -18.63
N THR A 107 -4.91 25.12 -17.58
CA THR A 107 -4.89 26.53 -17.18
C THR A 107 -3.45 26.95 -16.89
N ASN A 108 -2.85 27.77 -17.75
CA ASN A 108 -1.43 28.14 -17.70
C ASN A 108 -0.51 26.91 -17.69
N ASP A 109 0.30 26.76 -16.64
CA ASP A 109 1.22 25.64 -16.42
C ASP A 109 0.63 24.58 -15.47
N VAL A 110 -0.69 24.57 -15.29
CA VAL A 110 -1.42 23.54 -14.53
C VAL A 110 -2.30 22.73 -15.49
N LEU A 111 -2.25 21.41 -15.35
CA LEU A 111 -3.16 20.47 -16.02
C LEU A 111 -4.05 19.81 -14.96
N ALA A 112 -5.35 20.15 -14.98
CA ALA A 112 -6.34 19.54 -14.11
C ALA A 112 -6.83 18.23 -14.74
N LEU A 113 -6.75 17.13 -13.99
CA LEU A 113 -7.02 15.77 -14.44
C LEU A 113 -8.20 15.18 -13.67
N GLN A 114 -9.02 14.37 -14.34
CA GLN A 114 -10.01 13.56 -13.64
C GLN A 114 -9.31 12.39 -12.94
N SER A 115 -10.03 11.79 -11.98
CA SER A 115 -9.54 10.67 -11.21
C SER A 115 -9.45 9.39 -12.04
N GLY A 116 -8.44 8.56 -11.79
CA GLY A 116 -8.30 7.23 -12.37
C GLY A 116 -7.69 7.17 -13.78
N GLY A 117 -7.62 5.96 -14.33
CA GLY A 117 -6.90 5.63 -15.58
C GLY A 117 -7.43 6.30 -16.85
N ASP A 118 -8.59 6.95 -16.81
CA ASP A 118 -9.19 7.62 -17.98
C ASP A 118 -8.46 8.92 -18.35
N SER A 119 -7.75 9.55 -17.41
CA SER A 119 -6.98 10.78 -17.65
C SER A 119 -5.49 10.53 -17.92
N VAL A 120 -4.99 9.33 -17.65
CA VAL A 120 -3.56 8.99 -17.77
C VAL A 120 -3.42 7.69 -18.55
N GLN A 121 -2.90 7.80 -19.76
CA GLN A 121 -2.50 6.66 -20.57
C GLN A 121 -0.98 6.45 -20.44
N VAL A 122 -0.57 5.29 -19.93
CA VAL A 122 0.84 4.91 -19.88
C VAL A 122 1.31 4.51 -21.28
N LEU A 123 2.30 5.22 -21.81
CA LEU A 123 2.93 4.93 -23.09
C LEU A 123 4.15 4.01 -22.91
N SER A 124 4.91 4.22 -21.85
CA SER A 124 5.97 3.30 -21.40
C SER A 124 6.28 3.51 -19.92
N SER A 125 6.39 2.41 -19.17
CA SER A 125 6.81 2.46 -17.77
C SER A 125 8.30 2.78 -17.64
N ALA A 126 8.67 3.47 -16.56
CA ALA A 126 10.07 3.55 -16.16
C ALA A 126 10.50 2.22 -15.51
N LEU A 127 11.69 1.74 -15.86
CA LEU A 127 12.26 0.57 -15.21
C LEU A 127 12.85 0.97 -13.85
N PRO A 128 12.44 0.32 -12.74
CA PRO A 128 13.08 0.54 -11.44
C PRO A 128 14.51 -0.01 -11.51
N ASN A 129 15.51 0.87 -11.53
CA ASN A 129 16.93 0.51 -11.49
C ASN A 129 17.36 0.35 -10.03
N THR A 130 16.90 -0.72 -9.39
CA THR A 130 16.98 -0.90 -7.93
C THR A 130 18.04 -1.89 -7.49
N LEU A 131 18.68 -2.59 -8.43
CA LEU A 131 19.71 -3.60 -8.21
C LEU A 131 21.06 -3.14 -8.78
N GLY A 132 22.14 -3.65 -8.20
CA GLY A 132 23.52 -3.35 -8.57
C GLY A 132 24.01 -2.00 -8.06
N GLU A 133 25.13 -1.56 -8.65
CA GLU A 133 25.76 -0.27 -8.36
C GLU A 133 24.82 0.90 -8.67
N GLN A 134 24.53 1.72 -7.66
CA GLN A 134 23.83 2.99 -7.82
C GLN A 134 24.84 4.14 -7.79
N ARG A 135 25.21 4.62 -8.98
CA ARG A 135 26.14 5.75 -9.13
C ARG A 135 25.49 7.05 -8.71
N THR A 136 26.04 7.67 -7.68
CA THR A 136 25.47 8.84 -7.01
C THR A 136 26.45 10.00 -7.05
N LEU A 137 25.97 11.18 -7.45
CA LEU A 137 26.70 12.44 -7.32
C LEU A 137 26.08 13.23 -6.18
N VAL A 138 26.88 13.56 -5.16
CA VAL A 138 26.44 14.43 -4.05
C VAL A 138 27.08 15.80 -4.24
N ILE A 139 26.24 16.85 -4.28
CA ILE A 139 26.68 18.23 -4.45
C ILE A 139 26.31 18.99 -3.19
N LEU A 140 27.31 19.51 -2.46
CA LEU A 140 27.07 20.35 -1.30
C LEU A 140 26.86 21.80 -1.77
N VAL A 141 25.81 22.45 -1.30
CA VAL A 141 25.48 23.82 -1.71
C VAL A 141 25.16 24.68 -0.50
N ASN A 142 25.64 25.93 -0.52
CA ASN A 142 25.25 26.97 0.42
C ASN A 142 24.78 28.22 -0.32
N PHE A 143 24.34 29.24 0.39
CA PHE A 143 23.57 30.35 -0.17
C PHE A 143 24.37 31.64 -0.18
N ARG A 144 23.99 32.59 -1.04
CA ARG A 144 24.66 33.89 -1.18
C ARG A 144 24.73 34.67 0.14
N ASN A 145 23.67 34.59 0.96
CA ASN A 145 23.57 35.27 2.25
C ASN A 145 23.87 34.35 3.47
N ASP A 146 24.16 33.06 3.23
CA ASP A 146 24.58 32.09 4.25
C ASP A 146 25.55 31.09 3.62
N THR A 147 26.84 31.39 3.74
CA THR A 147 27.93 30.57 3.18
C THR A 147 28.46 29.55 4.19
N SER A 148 27.67 29.18 5.20
CA SER A 148 28.09 28.18 6.19
C SER A 148 28.39 26.83 5.54
N GLN A 149 29.29 26.08 6.18
CA GLN A 149 29.71 24.74 5.78
C GLN A 149 29.70 23.87 7.04
N PRO A 150 28.52 23.39 7.48
CA PRO A 150 28.35 22.75 8.78
C PRO A 150 29.14 21.45 8.95
N TYR A 151 29.60 20.84 7.85
CA TYR A 151 30.39 19.62 7.85
C TYR A 151 31.37 19.58 6.68
N ALA A 152 32.42 18.76 6.85
CA ALA A 152 33.42 18.52 5.82
C ALA A 152 32.88 17.63 4.70
N VAL A 153 33.48 17.73 3.51
CA VAL A 153 33.17 16.86 2.36
C VAL A 153 33.38 15.39 2.70
N ASP A 154 34.43 15.06 3.45
CA ASP A 154 34.73 13.69 3.89
C ASP A 154 33.65 13.12 4.83
N PHE A 155 33.01 13.97 5.64
CA PHE A 155 31.89 13.55 6.46
C PHE A 155 30.71 13.13 5.59
N ALA A 156 30.32 13.97 4.62
CA ALA A 156 29.25 13.64 3.69
C ALA A 156 29.58 12.38 2.85
N ASN A 157 30.84 12.23 2.45
CA ASN A 157 31.33 11.04 1.75
C ASN A 157 31.11 9.77 2.59
N ASN A 158 31.45 9.81 3.88
CA ASN A 158 31.21 8.69 4.80
C ASN A 158 29.71 8.40 5.00
N VAL A 159 28.86 9.42 5.14
CA VAL A 159 27.41 9.21 5.29
C VAL A 159 26.82 8.50 4.07
N PHE A 160 27.10 8.97 2.86
CA PHE A 160 26.53 8.39 1.64
C PHE A 160 27.19 7.06 1.27
N PHE A 161 28.51 7.03 1.13
CA PHE A 161 29.23 5.89 0.54
C PHE A 161 29.75 4.90 1.59
N GLY A 162 29.75 5.26 2.87
CA GLY A 162 29.96 4.36 4.00
C GLY A 162 28.63 3.84 4.55
N THR A 163 27.97 4.65 5.39
CA THR A 163 26.81 4.21 6.19
C THR A 163 25.57 3.89 5.34
N THR A 164 25.16 4.81 4.46
CA THR A 164 23.94 4.62 3.63
C THR A 164 24.14 3.50 2.60
N SER A 165 25.33 3.43 2.00
CA SER A 165 25.69 2.31 1.11
C SER A 165 25.63 0.96 1.84
N SER A 166 26.15 0.90 3.07
CA SER A 166 26.08 -0.31 3.91
C SER A 166 24.65 -0.68 4.26
N PHE A 167 23.79 0.31 4.55
CA PHE A 167 22.36 0.10 4.79
C PHE A 167 21.67 -0.57 3.60
N PHE A 168 21.88 -0.06 2.38
CA PHE A 168 21.34 -0.69 1.18
C PHE A 168 21.95 -2.06 0.93
N LEU A 169 23.24 -2.26 1.16
CA LEU A 169 23.89 -3.55 0.98
C LEU A 169 23.31 -4.60 1.93
N GLU A 170 23.07 -4.27 3.20
CA GLU A 170 22.45 -5.16 4.18
C GLU A 170 20.98 -5.45 3.83
N ASN A 171 20.19 -4.41 3.59
CA ASN A 171 18.75 -4.53 3.32
C ASN A 171 18.42 -5.31 2.05
N SER A 172 19.27 -5.18 1.04
CA SER A 172 19.09 -5.77 -0.29
C SER A 172 19.72 -7.15 -0.42
N TYR A 173 20.24 -7.74 0.66
CA TYR A 173 20.95 -9.02 0.59
C TYR A 173 22.17 -8.97 -0.35
N GLN A 174 22.95 -7.89 -0.23
CA GLN A 174 24.13 -7.56 -1.02
C GLN A 174 23.88 -7.30 -2.51
N GLN A 175 22.64 -6.97 -2.88
CA GLN A 175 22.28 -6.76 -4.28
C GLN A 175 22.43 -5.31 -4.72
N THR A 176 22.40 -4.34 -3.80
CA THR A 176 22.38 -2.90 -4.09
C THR A 176 23.34 -2.15 -3.18
N TYR A 177 24.13 -1.25 -3.76
CA TYR A 177 25.07 -0.41 -3.03
C TYR A 177 25.29 0.92 -3.76
N LEU A 178 25.75 1.94 -3.02
CA LEU A 178 26.08 3.24 -3.57
C LEU A 178 27.57 3.33 -3.91
N SER A 179 27.87 3.99 -5.02
CA SER A 179 29.22 4.44 -5.35
C SER A 179 29.17 5.84 -5.98
N GLY A 180 30.27 6.58 -5.92
CA GLY A 180 30.33 7.89 -6.57
C GLY A 180 31.24 8.87 -5.88
N VAL A 181 30.87 10.16 -5.98
CA VAL A 181 31.70 11.26 -5.49
C VAL A 181 30.84 12.30 -4.77
N VAL A 182 31.44 12.90 -3.74
CA VAL A 182 30.93 14.12 -3.13
C VAL A 182 31.78 15.27 -3.63
N ILE A 183 31.14 16.28 -4.21
CA ILE A 183 31.78 17.53 -4.60
C ILE A 183 31.40 18.63 -3.62
N GLY A 184 32.38 19.50 -3.35
CA GLY A 184 32.39 20.40 -2.19
C GLY A 184 31.30 21.47 -2.17
N TRP A 185 31.42 22.41 -1.24
CA TRP A 185 30.45 23.48 -1.05
C TRP A 185 30.49 24.52 -2.17
N TYR A 186 29.41 24.61 -2.94
CA TYR A 186 29.19 25.63 -3.96
C TYR A 186 28.18 26.67 -3.47
N THR A 187 28.54 27.95 -3.54
CA THR A 187 27.61 29.04 -3.25
C THR A 187 26.71 29.30 -4.44
N ILE A 188 25.41 29.03 -4.27
CA ILE A 188 24.40 29.33 -5.28
C ILE A 188 23.89 30.77 -5.13
N ASP A 189 23.55 31.43 -6.25
CA ASP A 189 23.01 32.79 -6.27
C ASP A 189 21.52 32.81 -5.88
N MET A 190 21.25 32.33 -4.68
CA MET A 190 19.96 32.31 -4.01
C MET A 190 20.18 32.66 -2.55
N ASP A 191 19.20 33.35 -1.95
CA ASP A 191 19.19 33.61 -0.53
C ASP A 191 18.67 32.37 0.23
N SER A 192 19.28 32.10 1.38
CA SER A 192 18.95 31.03 2.31
C SER A 192 17.49 31.15 2.75
N PRO A 193 16.72 30.06 2.74
CA PRO A 193 15.28 30.18 2.89
C PRO A 193 14.79 30.22 4.34
N VAL A 194 15.73 30.18 5.30
CA VAL A 194 15.52 30.21 6.76
C VAL A 194 14.83 31.51 7.26
N ASN A 195 14.55 32.49 6.40
CA ASN A 195 13.74 33.68 6.69
C ASN A 195 12.90 34.17 5.49
N ALA A 196 12.45 33.29 4.59
CA ALA A 196 11.59 33.70 3.49
C ALA A 196 10.15 33.98 3.97
N SER A 197 9.78 35.26 4.05
CA SER A 197 8.41 35.74 4.34
C SER A 197 7.40 35.47 3.22
N THR A 198 7.75 34.62 2.28
CA THR A 198 6.94 34.22 1.13
C THR A 198 7.08 32.71 0.96
N CYS A 199 5.96 31.98 1.11
CA CYS A 199 5.85 30.55 0.80
C CYS A 199 6.06 30.29 -0.69
N ASP A 200 7.30 30.38 -1.16
CA ASP A 200 7.70 29.79 -2.43
C ASP A 200 8.17 28.37 -2.14
N TYR A 201 7.32 27.40 -2.45
CA TYR A 201 7.57 25.97 -2.30
C TYR A 201 8.71 25.45 -3.20
N SER A 202 9.45 26.32 -3.89
CA SER A 202 10.71 25.99 -4.58
C SER A 202 11.96 26.22 -3.72
N LEU A 203 11.80 26.74 -2.49
CA LEU A 203 12.88 27.08 -1.60
C LEU A 203 13.15 26.01 -0.53
N ILE A 204 14.42 25.63 -0.42
CA ILE A 204 15.02 24.46 0.23
C ILE A 204 14.80 24.33 1.78
N SER A 205 14.01 25.14 2.49
CA SER A 205 14.12 25.22 3.98
C SER A 205 12.95 24.72 4.84
N SER A 206 11.89 24.12 4.31
CA SER A 206 10.78 23.62 5.16
C SER A 206 10.70 22.10 5.26
N TRP A 207 11.69 21.37 4.73
CA TRP A 207 11.62 19.93 4.52
C TRP A 207 12.89 19.24 5.01
N TRP A 208 12.77 18.05 5.60
CA TRP A 208 13.94 17.20 5.92
C TRP A 208 14.55 16.64 4.63
N GLY A 209 13.70 16.34 3.65
CA GLY A 209 14.12 16.15 2.28
C GLY A 209 12.99 16.21 1.25
N LEU A 210 13.40 16.13 0.00
CA LEU A 210 12.54 16.04 -1.17
C LEU A 210 13.21 15.04 -2.11
N SER A 211 12.46 14.09 -2.64
CA SER A 211 13.02 13.11 -3.56
C SER A 211 12.07 12.74 -4.67
N SER A 212 12.59 12.43 -5.85
CA SER A 212 11.80 11.82 -6.91
C SER A 212 11.39 10.41 -6.51
N VAL A 213 10.13 10.03 -6.70
CA VAL A 213 9.69 8.64 -6.53
C VAL A 213 10.13 7.83 -7.75
N GLY A 214 11.25 7.13 -7.64
CA GLY A 214 11.94 6.49 -8.74
C GLY A 214 12.60 7.49 -9.70
N GLY A 215 12.86 7.07 -10.94
CA GLY A 215 13.49 7.89 -11.98
C GLY A 215 14.91 7.45 -12.33
N ARG A 216 15.37 7.83 -13.53
CA ARG A 216 16.72 7.53 -14.00
C ARG A 216 17.28 8.69 -14.84
N PRO A 217 18.09 9.59 -14.25
CA PRO A 217 18.48 9.61 -12.84
C PRO A 217 17.31 10.05 -11.94
N SER A 218 17.23 9.45 -10.74
CA SER A 218 16.47 10.02 -9.62
C SER A 218 17.20 11.24 -9.06
N ARG A 219 16.48 12.09 -8.32
CA ARG A 219 17.00 13.32 -7.73
C ARG A 219 16.47 13.49 -6.32
N SER A 220 17.36 13.80 -5.38
CA SER A 220 17.01 14.06 -3.99
C SER A 220 17.67 15.35 -3.53
N TRP A 221 16.97 16.09 -2.68
CA TRP A 221 17.41 17.30 -2.02
C TRP A 221 17.28 17.06 -0.52
N ILE A 222 18.41 17.17 0.18
CA ILE A 222 18.48 16.94 1.62
C ILE A 222 18.83 18.24 2.28
N THR A 223 18.11 18.57 3.35
CA THR A 223 18.22 19.86 4.03
C THR A 223 18.26 19.63 5.53
N GLY A 224 19.02 20.45 6.27
CA GLY A 224 19.21 20.24 7.70
C GLY A 224 20.25 19.16 8.03
N ILE A 225 19.85 18.11 8.76
CA ILE A 225 20.76 17.11 9.33
C ILE A 225 21.12 16.07 8.28
N LEU A 226 22.43 15.85 8.11
CA LEU A 226 22.94 14.80 7.21
C LEU A 226 23.29 13.54 8.00
N GLU A 227 22.37 12.60 8.02
CA GLU A 227 22.51 11.30 8.71
C GLU A 227 21.77 10.18 7.95
N LEU A 228 21.97 8.94 8.39
CA LEU A 228 21.42 7.74 7.76
C LEU A 228 19.90 7.82 7.57
N GLY A 229 19.17 8.21 8.62
CA GLY A 229 17.70 8.23 8.59
C GLY A 229 17.19 9.07 7.42
N VAL A 230 17.77 10.25 7.21
CA VAL A 230 17.40 11.13 6.11
C VAL A 230 17.92 10.59 4.78
N THR A 231 19.20 10.24 4.68
CA THR A 231 19.78 9.82 3.38
C THR A 231 19.18 8.53 2.85
N ALA A 232 18.94 7.53 3.71
CA ALA A 232 18.34 6.27 3.31
C ALA A 232 16.85 6.42 2.99
N HIS A 233 16.11 7.27 3.71
CA HIS A 233 14.71 7.56 3.43
C HIS A 233 14.54 8.23 2.05
N GLU A 234 15.25 9.33 1.82
CA GLU A 234 15.16 10.10 0.59
C GLU A 234 15.65 9.31 -0.63
N LEU A 235 16.74 8.56 -0.49
CA LEU A 235 17.21 7.69 -1.56
C LEU A 235 16.28 6.47 -1.75
N GLY A 236 15.56 6.04 -0.71
CA GLY A 236 14.49 5.05 -0.81
C GLY A 236 13.37 5.49 -1.75
N HIS A 237 12.91 6.75 -1.61
CA HIS A 237 12.05 7.37 -2.63
C HIS A 237 12.69 7.37 -4.00
N GLY A 238 13.98 7.74 -4.09
CA GLY A 238 14.76 7.72 -5.33
C GLY A 238 14.80 6.35 -6.03
N LEU A 239 14.68 5.26 -5.27
CA LEU A 239 14.57 3.88 -5.79
C LEU A 239 13.14 3.49 -6.19
N GLY A 240 12.12 4.25 -5.76
CA GLY A 240 10.71 4.04 -6.09
C GLY A 240 9.82 3.71 -4.89
N LEU A 241 10.32 3.83 -3.66
CA LEU A 241 9.52 3.62 -2.45
C LEU A 241 8.57 4.78 -2.19
N TRP A 242 7.46 4.45 -1.56
CA TRP A 242 6.49 5.38 -0.97
C TRP A 242 6.56 5.19 0.55
N HIS A 243 5.90 6.04 1.32
CA HIS A 243 5.86 5.88 2.76
C HIS A 243 5.24 4.54 3.21
N SER A 244 5.72 4.09 4.36
CA SER A 244 5.18 2.96 5.11
C SER A 244 4.39 3.49 6.30
N HIS A 245 3.14 3.05 6.38
CA HIS A 245 2.10 3.59 7.26
C HIS A 245 1.81 2.64 8.42
N SER A 246 1.05 3.10 9.40
CA SER A 246 0.28 2.20 10.27
C SER A 246 -1.23 2.33 10.08
N LEU A 247 -1.96 1.27 10.42
CA LEU A 247 -3.42 1.22 10.35
C LEU A 247 -4.06 1.00 11.72
N ASP A 248 -4.46 2.09 12.38
CA ASP A 248 -5.07 2.06 13.71
C ASP A 248 -6.58 1.86 13.65
N CYS A 249 -7.04 0.66 14.02
CA CYS A 249 -8.46 0.32 14.06
C CYS A 249 -9.06 0.44 15.48
N GLY A 250 -8.33 1.08 16.40
CA GLY A 250 -8.69 1.27 17.80
C GLY A 250 -8.57 -0.01 18.63
N ALA A 251 -8.86 0.13 19.94
CA ALA A 251 -8.53 -0.91 20.91
C ALA A 251 -9.29 -2.25 20.76
N SER A 252 -10.27 -2.29 19.87
CA SER A 252 -11.14 -3.44 19.64
C SER A 252 -10.81 -4.26 18.39
N GLY A 253 -9.82 -3.87 17.57
CA GLY A 253 -9.52 -4.62 16.36
C GLY A 253 -8.20 -4.28 15.67
N VAL A 254 -7.71 -5.25 14.90
CA VAL A 254 -6.51 -5.14 14.04
C VAL A 254 -6.88 -4.65 12.64
N ILE A 255 -8.09 -5.00 12.17
CA ILE A 255 -8.66 -4.61 10.88
C ILE A 255 -10.13 -4.21 11.07
N GLY A 256 -10.63 -3.30 10.23
CA GLY A 256 -12.01 -2.84 10.32
C GLY A 256 -12.35 -1.79 9.27
N SER A 257 -13.60 -1.32 9.30
CA SER A 257 -14.09 -0.24 8.41
C SER A 257 -13.84 1.17 8.97
N SER A 258 -13.40 1.29 10.23
CA SER A 258 -13.19 2.55 10.95
C SER A 258 -11.76 2.68 11.43
N CYS A 259 -10.80 2.42 10.55
CA CYS A 259 -9.38 2.56 10.87
C CYS A 259 -8.85 3.92 10.42
N ALA A 260 -7.91 4.46 11.18
CA ALA A 260 -7.15 5.65 10.86
C ALA A 260 -5.77 5.27 10.32
N THR A 261 -5.37 5.93 9.24
CA THR A 261 -4.01 5.83 8.71
C THR A 261 -3.10 6.82 9.41
N ASN A 262 -1.90 6.38 9.79
CA ASN A 262 -0.81 7.25 10.21
C ASN A 262 0.33 7.14 9.20
N GLU A 263 0.65 8.27 8.54
CA GLU A 263 1.59 8.37 7.42
C GLU A 263 2.97 7.78 7.74
N TYR A 264 3.51 8.09 8.92
CA TYR A 264 4.79 7.58 9.40
C TYR A 264 4.60 6.55 10.51
N GLY A 265 3.46 5.86 10.52
CA GLY A 265 3.08 4.98 11.61
C GLY A 265 3.90 3.68 11.68
N ASP A 266 4.59 3.29 10.61
CA ASP A 266 5.43 2.10 10.61
C ASP A 266 6.75 2.37 11.36
N ILE A 267 6.76 2.04 12.64
CA ILE A 267 7.92 2.27 13.53
C ILE A 267 9.11 1.35 13.27
N VAL A 268 8.97 0.37 12.37
CA VAL A 268 9.97 -0.67 12.05
C VAL A 268 10.34 -0.68 10.56
N ASP A 269 10.06 0.42 9.86
CA ASP A 269 10.45 0.66 8.48
C ASP A 269 11.09 2.06 8.33
N MET A 270 12.19 2.13 7.58
CA MET A 270 12.87 3.38 7.23
C MET A 270 11.97 4.36 6.46
N MET A 271 11.00 3.87 5.68
CA MET A 271 9.99 4.69 5.01
C MET A 271 8.81 5.07 5.93
N GLY A 272 8.86 4.69 7.20
CA GLY A 272 7.92 5.10 8.26
C GLY A 272 8.62 5.99 9.29
N ALA A 273 8.50 5.67 10.58
CA ALA A 273 9.08 6.46 11.68
C ALA A 273 10.50 6.03 12.10
N SER A 274 11.05 4.93 11.57
CA SER A 274 12.37 4.46 11.97
C SER A 274 13.50 5.22 11.26
N HIS A 275 14.62 5.44 11.96
CA HIS A 275 15.81 6.10 11.41
C HIS A 275 16.89 5.10 10.97
N SER A 276 16.67 3.79 11.18
CA SER A 276 17.63 2.76 10.78
C SER A 276 16.98 1.41 10.41
N ALA A 277 15.68 1.22 10.58
CA ALA A 277 15.09 -0.10 10.35
C ALA A 277 15.19 -0.58 8.90
N HIS A 278 15.24 -1.90 8.70
CA HIS A 278 15.04 -2.45 7.37
C HIS A 278 13.68 -2.06 6.78
N TYR A 279 13.63 -1.95 5.44
CA TYR A 279 12.36 -1.85 4.72
C TYR A 279 11.50 -3.10 4.92
N ASN A 280 10.17 -2.93 4.99
CA ASN A 280 9.23 -4.04 5.13
C ASN A 280 9.13 -4.90 3.85
N ALA A 281 8.48 -6.06 3.98
CA ALA A 281 8.32 -7.05 2.93
C ALA A 281 7.74 -6.50 1.63
N PHE A 282 6.73 -5.63 1.76
CA PHE A 282 6.04 -5.05 0.62
C PHE A 282 6.98 -4.13 -0.16
N GLN A 283 7.70 -3.26 0.53
CA GLN A 283 8.67 -2.35 -0.09
C GLN A 283 9.84 -3.12 -0.71
N LYS A 284 10.38 -4.13 -0.02
CA LYS A 284 11.47 -4.97 -0.56
C LYS A 284 11.05 -5.79 -1.78
N GLU A 285 9.83 -6.32 -1.82
CA GLU A 285 9.29 -6.97 -3.02
C GLU A 285 9.17 -5.97 -4.19
N ARG A 286 8.71 -4.73 -3.92
CA ARG A 286 8.62 -3.66 -4.94
C ARG A 286 9.98 -3.27 -5.53
N LEU A 287 11.03 -3.29 -4.71
CA LEU A 287 12.40 -3.04 -5.17
C LEU A 287 13.02 -4.25 -5.89
N GLY A 288 12.36 -5.41 -5.88
CA GLY A 288 12.94 -6.66 -6.36
C GLY A 288 14.10 -7.12 -5.49
N TRP A 289 14.17 -6.69 -4.22
CA TRP A 289 15.13 -7.19 -3.22
C TRP A 289 14.66 -8.48 -2.56
N LEU A 290 13.37 -8.81 -2.74
CA LEU A 290 12.74 -10.08 -2.41
C LEU A 290 11.93 -10.57 -3.62
N ASN A 291 11.79 -11.89 -3.74
CA ASN A 291 10.92 -12.55 -4.72
C ASN A 291 11.21 -12.23 -6.20
N ALA A 292 12.44 -11.83 -6.53
CA ALA A 292 12.84 -11.50 -7.89
C ALA A 292 14.23 -12.07 -8.24
N GLY A 293 14.31 -12.83 -9.34
CA GLY A 293 15.58 -13.39 -9.83
C GLY A 293 16.30 -14.25 -8.78
N ILE A 294 17.45 -13.77 -8.31
CA ILE A 294 18.27 -14.44 -7.28
C ILE A 294 18.00 -13.95 -5.85
N SER A 295 17.13 -12.94 -5.68
CA SER A 295 16.75 -12.45 -4.37
C SER A 295 16.13 -13.54 -3.50
N PRO A 296 16.27 -13.46 -2.17
CA PRO A 296 15.58 -14.38 -1.28
C PRO A 296 14.07 -14.45 -1.57
N PRO A 297 13.46 -15.64 -1.50
CA PRO A 297 12.08 -15.82 -1.92
C PRO A 297 11.10 -15.27 -0.88
N ILE A 298 9.88 -15.01 -1.35
CA ILE A 298 8.69 -14.86 -0.51
C ILE A 298 7.82 -16.10 -0.72
N THR A 299 7.42 -16.77 0.35
CA THR A 299 6.50 -17.91 0.23
C THR A 299 5.08 -17.38 0.05
N THR A 300 4.52 -17.55 -1.15
CA THR A 300 3.09 -17.30 -1.36
C THR A 300 2.28 -18.44 -0.76
N VAL A 301 1.44 -18.14 0.22
CA VAL A 301 0.68 -19.13 0.98
C VAL A 301 -0.74 -19.22 0.43
N THR A 302 -1.10 -20.40 -0.09
CA THR A 302 -2.41 -20.66 -0.73
C THR A 302 -3.14 -21.87 -0.14
N SER A 303 -2.64 -22.44 0.94
CA SER A 303 -3.19 -23.62 1.59
C SER A 303 -2.96 -23.54 3.10
N SER A 304 -3.83 -24.19 3.89
CA SER A 304 -3.58 -24.29 5.32
C SER A 304 -2.34 -25.15 5.58
N GLY A 305 -1.55 -24.78 6.59
CA GLY A 305 -0.32 -25.46 6.94
C GLY A 305 0.57 -24.62 7.84
N THR A 306 1.71 -25.18 8.21
CA THR A 306 2.74 -24.49 8.98
C THR A 306 3.87 -24.07 8.04
N TYR A 307 4.27 -22.81 8.13
CA TYR A 307 5.24 -22.17 7.26
C TYR A 307 6.36 -21.54 8.08
N THR A 308 7.60 -21.69 7.61
CA THR A 308 8.77 -21.06 8.22
C THR A 308 9.26 -19.90 7.36
N LEU A 309 9.60 -18.79 8.01
CA LEU A 309 10.30 -17.66 7.40
C LEU A 309 11.58 -17.36 8.19
N GLY A 310 12.65 -16.97 7.51
CA GLY A 310 13.90 -16.55 8.11
C GLY A 310 13.88 -15.08 8.49
N THR A 311 14.74 -14.69 9.42
CA THR A 311 14.91 -13.30 9.86
C THR A 311 15.49 -12.43 8.75
N TYR A 312 15.13 -11.15 8.73
CA TYR A 312 15.50 -10.23 7.65
C TYR A 312 16.99 -9.91 7.55
N GLU A 313 17.66 -9.86 8.68
CA GLU A 313 19.04 -9.40 8.83
C GLU A 313 20.04 -10.48 8.39
N SER A 314 19.58 -11.74 8.29
CA SER A 314 20.41 -12.86 7.86
C SER A 314 20.48 -12.99 6.33
N LEU A 315 21.66 -13.33 5.80
CA LEU A 315 21.86 -13.58 4.36
C LEU A 315 21.39 -14.97 3.88
N GLY A 316 20.62 -15.70 4.70
CA GLY A 316 20.12 -17.03 4.35
C GLY A 316 19.23 -17.01 3.10
N SER A 317 19.27 -18.08 2.31
CA SER A 317 18.49 -18.23 1.06
C SER A 317 17.06 -18.74 1.27
N GLY A 318 16.67 -19.03 2.51
CA GLY A 318 15.30 -19.40 2.86
C GLY A 318 14.31 -18.24 2.66
N PRO A 319 13.01 -18.52 2.63
CA PRO A 319 11.99 -17.48 2.50
C PRO A 319 12.12 -16.42 3.58
N LYS A 320 12.04 -15.14 3.21
CA LYS A 320 12.14 -14.02 4.17
C LYS A 320 10.80 -13.50 4.62
N ALA A 321 9.77 -13.66 3.80
CA ALA A 321 8.42 -13.29 4.15
C ALA A 321 7.40 -14.35 3.70
N LEU A 322 6.24 -14.34 4.32
CA LEU A 322 5.04 -15.00 3.79
C LEU A 322 4.14 -13.95 3.14
N LYS A 323 3.50 -14.31 2.03
CA LYS A 323 2.53 -13.47 1.32
C LYS A 323 1.21 -14.22 1.19
N ILE A 324 0.16 -13.69 1.79
CA ILE A 324 -1.17 -14.30 1.87
C ILE A 324 -2.19 -13.36 1.25
N LEU A 325 -3.06 -13.85 0.37
CA LEU A 325 -4.09 -13.02 -0.26
C LEU A 325 -5.09 -12.52 0.79
N LYS A 326 -5.25 -11.20 0.89
CA LYS A 326 -6.23 -10.54 1.77
C LYS A 326 -7.54 -10.26 1.05
N SER A 327 -7.47 -9.63 -0.12
CA SER A 327 -8.67 -9.23 -0.87
C SER A 327 -8.37 -9.05 -2.36
N ILE A 328 -9.42 -9.10 -3.17
CA ILE A 328 -9.39 -8.73 -4.57
C ILE A 328 -10.44 -7.63 -4.76
N ASP A 329 -10.03 -6.48 -5.26
CA ASP A 329 -10.97 -5.44 -5.66
C ASP A 329 -11.84 -5.98 -6.82
N PRO A 330 -13.18 -6.02 -6.67
CA PRO A 330 -14.06 -6.62 -7.67
C PRO A 330 -14.17 -5.80 -8.97
N SER A 331 -13.79 -4.52 -8.94
CA SER A 331 -13.85 -3.61 -10.08
C SER A 331 -12.55 -3.58 -10.89
N THR A 332 -11.40 -3.60 -10.21
CA THR A 332 -10.08 -3.51 -10.86
C THR A 332 -9.37 -4.86 -10.95
N GLY A 333 -9.78 -5.85 -10.16
CA GLY A 333 -9.08 -7.12 -10.01
C GLY A 333 -7.79 -7.02 -9.19
N GLN A 334 -7.47 -5.84 -8.66
CA GLN A 334 -6.25 -5.57 -7.90
C GLN A 334 -6.27 -6.32 -6.57
N LYS A 335 -5.15 -6.97 -6.25
CA LYS A 335 -5.02 -7.80 -5.04
C LYS A 335 -4.32 -7.03 -3.92
N THR A 336 -4.89 -7.15 -2.72
CA THR A 336 -4.23 -6.78 -1.47
C THR A 336 -3.77 -8.05 -0.77
N TYR A 337 -2.59 -8.00 -0.17
CA TYR A 337 -1.96 -9.11 0.52
C TYR A 337 -1.62 -8.74 1.96
N TYR A 338 -1.62 -9.74 2.85
CA TYR A 338 -0.86 -9.71 4.08
C TYR A 338 0.58 -10.16 3.79
N TYR A 339 1.54 -9.45 4.38
CA TYR A 339 2.95 -9.78 4.37
C TYR A 339 3.42 -10.01 5.80
N LEU A 340 4.05 -11.16 6.05
CA LEU A 340 4.54 -11.53 7.37
C LEU A 340 6.06 -11.56 7.36
N GLU A 341 6.69 -10.93 8.34
CA GLU A 341 8.15 -10.87 8.49
C GLU A 341 8.60 -11.05 9.94
N SER A 342 9.82 -11.57 10.12
CA SER A 342 10.45 -11.75 11.41
C SER A 342 11.73 -10.92 11.46
N ARG A 343 11.90 -10.19 12.56
CA ARG A 343 13.00 -9.23 12.76
C ARG A 343 13.82 -9.64 13.97
N GLN A 344 15.12 -9.40 13.91
CA GLN A 344 16.05 -9.56 15.02
C GLN A 344 16.91 -8.31 15.17
N ALA A 345 17.38 -8.04 16.38
CA ALA A 345 18.20 -6.88 16.67
C ALA A 345 19.66 -7.06 16.17
N ILE A 346 19.83 -7.15 14.86
CA ILE A 346 21.09 -7.40 14.17
C ILE A 346 21.29 -6.27 13.15
N GLY A 347 22.53 -5.82 12.98
CA GLY A 347 22.87 -4.80 11.99
C GLY A 347 22.10 -3.51 12.21
N PHE A 348 21.45 -2.99 11.17
CA PHE A 348 20.69 -1.74 11.22
C PHE A 348 19.39 -1.83 12.03
N ASP A 349 18.88 -3.04 12.25
CA ASP A 349 17.77 -3.32 13.17
C ASP A 349 18.22 -3.46 14.64
N GLY A 350 19.50 -3.22 14.96
CA GLY A 350 20.04 -3.30 16.32
C GLY A 350 19.30 -2.46 17.38
N PHE A 351 18.60 -1.39 16.96
CA PHE A 351 17.77 -0.57 17.86
C PHE A 351 16.62 -1.36 18.50
N LEU A 352 16.17 -2.46 17.88
CA LEU A 352 15.12 -3.35 18.42
C LEU A 352 15.54 -4.07 19.71
N ALA A 353 16.83 -4.08 20.06
CA ALA A 353 17.29 -4.60 21.35
C ALA A 353 16.98 -3.66 22.52
N SER A 354 16.65 -2.39 22.23
CA SER A 354 16.30 -1.40 23.24
C SER A 354 14.79 -1.22 23.34
N GLU A 355 14.30 -1.04 24.57
CA GLU A 355 12.91 -0.65 24.82
C GLU A 355 12.60 0.67 24.09
N PRO A 356 11.43 0.77 23.42
CA PRO A 356 10.21 0.10 23.87
C PRO A 356 9.70 -1.09 23.03
N SER A 357 10.49 -1.69 22.12
CA SER A 357 10.02 -2.76 21.20
C SER A 357 9.67 -4.10 21.88
N GLN A 358 8.58 -4.14 22.64
CA GLN A 358 8.25 -5.16 23.64
C GLN A 358 8.04 -6.56 23.06
N ASN A 359 7.49 -6.69 21.85
CA ASN A 359 7.17 -8.00 21.28
C ASN A 359 7.72 -8.25 19.86
N ILE A 360 8.39 -7.26 19.25
CA ILE A 360 8.87 -7.36 17.86
C ILE A 360 9.84 -8.54 17.69
N LEU A 361 10.78 -8.69 18.64
CA LEU A 361 11.76 -9.79 18.63
C LEU A 361 11.17 -11.16 19.00
N ASN A 362 9.96 -11.17 19.57
CA ASN A 362 9.26 -12.37 20.08
C ASN A 362 7.94 -12.63 19.33
N GLY A 363 7.85 -12.18 18.08
CA GLY A 363 6.65 -12.25 17.27
C GLY A 363 6.93 -12.11 15.78
N VAL A 364 5.85 -12.05 15.00
CA VAL A 364 5.89 -11.82 13.56
C VAL A 364 5.14 -10.53 13.26
N LEU A 365 5.79 -9.60 12.56
CA LEU A 365 5.15 -8.38 12.07
C LEU A 365 4.25 -8.71 10.90
N ILE A 366 3.12 -8.00 10.79
CA ILE A 366 2.19 -8.16 9.68
C ILE A 366 1.93 -6.81 9.05
N HIS A 367 2.25 -6.71 7.78
CA HIS A 367 1.91 -5.57 6.93
C HIS A 367 0.80 -5.95 5.96
N THR A 368 0.05 -4.97 5.48
CA THR A 368 -0.73 -5.10 4.24
C THR A 368 -0.08 -4.34 3.11
N GLY A 369 -0.30 -4.80 1.88
CA GLY A 369 0.19 -4.16 0.66
C GLY A 369 -0.67 -4.51 -0.54
N THR A 370 -1.00 -3.52 -1.36
CA THR A 370 -1.82 -3.71 -2.58
C THR A 370 -0.93 -3.68 -3.82
N GLU A 371 -1.09 -4.67 -4.70
CA GLU A 371 -0.26 -4.80 -5.89
C GLU A 371 -0.40 -3.57 -6.79
N GLY A 372 0.72 -3.00 -7.20
CA GLY A 372 0.73 -1.77 -7.98
C GLY A 372 0.36 -0.50 -7.20
N ASN A 373 -0.03 -0.54 -5.93
CA ASN A 373 -0.24 0.69 -5.15
C ASN A 373 0.92 0.88 -4.16
N GLY A 374 1.94 1.65 -4.54
CA GLY A 374 3.11 1.87 -3.69
C GLY A 374 2.78 2.47 -2.32
N ASN A 375 1.74 3.30 -2.23
CA ASN A 375 1.33 4.00 -1.01
C ASN A 375 0.32 3.19 -0.17
N SER A 376 0.46 1.87 -0.14
CA SER A 376 -0.47 0.97 0.55
C SER A 376 0.20 -0.02 1.50
N GLY A 377 1.44 0.26 1.91
CA GLY A 377 2.14 -0.49 2.95
C GLY A 377 1.66 -0.07 4.33
N TYR A 378 0.89 -0.91 5.02
CA TYR A 378 0.41 -0.62 6.38
C TYR A 378 0.87 -1.68 7.38
N LEU A 379 1.65 -1.28 8.39
CA LEU A 379 1.86 -2.07 9.59
C LEU A 379 0.53 -2.21 10.34
N LEU A 380 0.21 -3.44 10.75
CA LEU A 380 -0.97 -3.74 11.56
C LEU A 380 -0.60 -3.85 13.04
N ASP A 381 -1.46 -3.34 13.90
CA ASP A 381 -1.35 -3.51 15.35
C ASP A 381 -1.93 -4.87 15.76
N MET A 382 -1.07 -5.81 16.11
CA MET A 382 -1.47 -7.15 16.55
C MET A 382 -1.79 -7.24 18.04
N THR A 383 -1.67 -6.13 18.77
CA THR A 383 -1.98 -5.99 20.19
C THR A 383 -2.91 -4.81 20.46
N PRO A 384 -4.05 -4.66 19.75
CA PRO A 384 -4.87 -3.46 19.83
C PRO A 384 -5.38 -3.13 21.24
N ALA A 385 -5.44 -4.12 22.14
CA ALA A 385 -5.84 -3.91 23.52
C ALA A 385 -4.86 -3.04 24.34
N THR A 386 -3.60 -2.88 23.91
CA THR A 386 -2.64 -2.01 24.60
C THR A 386 -2.90 -0.55 24.24
N PRO A 387 -3.02 0.37 25.22
CA PRO A 387 -3.31 1.76 24.94
C PRO A 387 -2.20 2.39 24.09
N VAL A 388 -2.59 3.08 23.02
CA VAL A 388 -1.70 3.90 22.17
C VAL A 388 -1.22 5.12 22.97
N TYR A 389 -0.34 4.92 23.93
CA TYR A 389 0.32 6.01 24.64
C TYR A 389 1.65 6.29 23.95
N TYR A 390 1.60 7.15 22.93
CA TYR A 390 2.75 7.62 22.14
C TYR A 390 3.47 6.51 21.35
N TRP A 391 2.89 6.08 20.23
CA TRP A 391 3.46 5.10 19.27
C TRP A 391 3.19 3.64 19.64
N TRP A 392 2.99 2.80 18.62
CA TRP A 392 2.92 1.35 18.78
C TRP A 392 4.32 0.83 19.03
N TYR A 393 4.52 0.05 20.09
CA TYR A 393 5.80 -0.60 20.32
C TYR A 393 5.70 -2.12 20.43
N ASP A 394 4.48 -2.63 20.36
CA ASP A 394 4.13 -4.03 20.39
C ASP A 394 3.36 -4.51 19.14
N PRO A 395 3.65 -4.03 17.90
CA PRO A 395 2.81 -4.34 16.73
C PRO A 395 2.89 -5.81 16.27
N ALA A 396 3.80 -6.63 16.82
CA ALA A 396 3.99 -8.00 16.34
C ALA A 396 2.95 -8.97 16.88
N LEU A 397 2.57 -9.95 16.05
CA LEU A 397 1.80 -11.11 16.50
C LEU A 397 2.72 -12.01 17.34
N ALA A 398 2.67 -11.83 18.65
CA ALA A 398 3.52 -12.54 19.61
C ALA A 398 3.35 -14.07 19.54
N VAL A 399 4.41 -14.80 19.91
CA VAL A 399 4.39 -16.28 20.00
C VAL A 399 3.19 -16.77 20.83
N GLY A 400 2.47 -17.75 20.27
CA GLY A 400 1.26 -18.34 20.85
C GLY A 400 -0.02 -17.55 20.60
N GLN A 401 0.05 -16.33 20.05
CA GLN A 401 -1.13 -15.53 19.70
C GLN A 401 -1.60 -15.82 18.27
N SER A 402 -2.87 -15.51 18.00
CA SER A 402 -3.49 -15.69 16.69
C SER A 402 -4.25 -14.45 16.25
N PHE A 403 -4.13 -14.12 14.97
CA PHE A 403 -4.97 -13.13 14.30
C PHE A 403 -5.93 -13.84 13.35
N SER A 404 -7.19 -13.39 13.31
CA SER A 404 -8.18 -13.92 12.36
C SER A 404 -8.81 -12.79 11.55
N ASP A 405 -8.84 -12.96 10.23
CA ASP A 405 -9.58 -12.10 9.31
C ASP A 405 -10.94 -12.74 9.00
N PRO A 406 -12.04 -12.23 9.58
CA PRO A 406 -13.36 -12.82 9.39
C PRO A 406 -13.89 -12.68 7.95
N ALA A 407 -13.36 -11.74 7.15
CA ALA A 407 -13.81 -11.56 5.77
C ALA A 407 -13.23 -12.63 4.83
N THR A 408 -12.11 -13.26 5.21
CA THR A 408 -11.46 -14.31 4.43
C THR A 408 -11.54 -15.69 5.09
N GLY A 409 -11.91 -15.75 6.37
CA GLY A 409 -11.79 -16.94 7.21
C GLY A 409 -10.34 -17.33 7.48
N LEU A 410 -9.37 -16.45 7.19
CA LEU A 410 -7.96 -16.67 7.44
C LEU A 410 -7.68 -16.57 8.94
N THR A 411 -6.91 -17.52 9.47
CA THR A 411 -6.29 -17.44 10.80
C THR A 411 -4.79 -17.63 10.65
N MET A 412 -4.02 -16.79 11.32
CA MET A 412 -2.56 -16.86 11.39
C MET A 412 -2.15 -16.95 12.84
N THR A 413 -1.26 -17.88 13.18
CA THR A 413 -0.77 -18.12 14.54
C THR A 413 0.75 -18.15 14.50
N THR A 414 1.41 -17.32 15.32
CA THR A 414 2.87 -17.41 15.49
C THR A 414 3.19 -18.56 16.42
N ASP A 415 3.77 -19.65 15.90
CA ASP A 415 4.02 -20.86 16.70
C ASP A 415 5.27 -20.70 17.57
N TRP A 416 6.34 -20.18 16.97
CA TRP A 416 7.62 -19.91 17.63
C TRP A 416 8.44 -18.89 16.83
N VAL A 417 9.36 -18.21 17.52
CA VAL A 417 10.39 -17.33 16.94
C VAL A 417 11.71 -17.67 17.63
N ASP A 418 12.80 -17.73 16.87
CA ASP A 418 14.16 -17.80 17.37
C ASP A 418 15.06 -16.78 16.65
N GLY A 419 16.36 -16.74 16.98
CA GLY A 419 17.30 -15.77 16.40
C GLY A 419 17.56 -15.93 14.90
N THR A 420 16.98 -16.94 14.24
CA THR A 420 17.22 -17.26 12.83
C THR A 420 15.94 -17.37 12.00
N ALA A 421 14.82 -17.74 12.62
CA ALA A 421 13.56 -17.99 11.92
C ALA A 421 12.33 -17.80 12.82
N ALA A 422 11.16 -17.81 12.18
CA ALA A 422 9.85 -17.90 12.82
C ALA A 422 9.00 -18.95 12.10
N SER A 423 8.12 -19.63 12.86
CA SER A 423 7.08 -20.50 12.32
C SER A 423 5.71 -19.88 12.51
N VAL A 424 4.90 -19.95 11.46
CA VAL A 424 3.52 -19.46 11.45
C VAL A 424 2.61 -20.56 10.92
N THR A 425 1.61 -20.93 11.71
CA THR A 425 0.51 -21.76 11.25
C THR A 425 -0.55 -20.89 10.60
N VAL A 426 -0.88 -21.20 9.36
CA VAL A 426 -1.91 -20.53 8.57
C VAL A 426 -3.06 -21.50 8.33
N SER A 427 -4.29 -21.03 8.58
CA SER A 427 -5.50 -21.79 8.31
C SER A 427 -6.47 -20.95 7.48
N PHE A 428 -6.93 -21.50 6.36
CA PHE A 428 -8.05 -20.97 5.62
C PHE A 428 -9.32 -21.69 6.07
N GLY A 429 -10.18 -20.99 6.82
CA GLY A 429 -11.52 -21.45 7.18
C GLY A 429 -12.49 -21.38 5.99
N SER A 430 -13.71 -21.87 6.19
CA SER A 430 -14.80 -21.81 5.20
C SER A 430 -15.37 -20.39 4.97
N GLY A 431 -14.63 -19.32 5.30
CA GLY A 431 -15.10 -17.94 5.41
C GLY A 431 -14.61 -16.96 4.34
N GLY A 432 -13.91 -17.41 3.30
CA GLY A 432 -13.46 -16.54 2.21
C GLY A 432 -14.54 -16.30 1.15
N ALA A 433 -14.33 -15.28 0.30
CA ALA A 433 -15.19 -15.05 -0.85
C ALA A 433 -15.27 -16.33 -1.70
N ALA A 434 -16.47 -16.92 -1.74
CA ALA A 434 -16.69 -18.14 -2.48
C ALA A 434 -16.56 -17.85 -3.98
N ASN A 435 -15.75 -18.65 -4.67
CA ASN A 435 -15.72 -18.74 -6.12
C ASN A 435 -16.44 -20.02 -6.53
N LEU A 436 -17.44 -19.87 -7.39
CA LEU A 436 -18.24 -20.97 -7.92
C LEU A 436 -18.00 -21.08 -9.42
N THR A 437 -17.69 -22.28 -9.90
CA THR A 437 -17.68 -22.58 -11.33
C THR A 437 -18.64 -23.72 -11.64
N VAL A 438 -19.37 -23.61 -12.75
CA VAL A 438 -20.35 -24.61 -13.21
C VAL A 438 -19.98 -25.09 -14.60
N SER A 439 -20.07 -26.40 -14.82
CA SER A 439 -19.81 -27.04 -16.10
C SER A 439 -20.73 -28.24 -16.30
N THR A 440 -20.96 -28.61 -17.56
CA THR A 440 -21.58 -29.87 -17.95
C THR A 440 -20.53 -30.82 -18.53
N ASP A 441 -20.79 -32.12 -18.50
CA ASP A 441 -19.88 -33.12 -19.08
C ASP A 441 -19.80 -33.06 -20.61
N GLN A 442 -20.81 -32.49 -21.28
CA GLN A 442 -20.89 -32.29 -22.72
C GLN A 442 -21.60 -30.96 -23.04
N PRO A 443 -21.34 -30.34 -24.20
CA PRO A 443 -22.03 -29.11 -24.61
C PRO A 443 -23.43 -29.35 -25.19
N SER A 444 -23.75 -30.59 -25.59
CA SER A 444 -25.03 -30.95 -26.21
C SER A 444 -25.48 -32.37 -25.85
N TYR A 445 -26.79 -32.58 -25.73
CA TYR A 445 -27.39 -33.85 -25.33
C TYR A 445 -28.62 -34.17 -26.18
N THR A 446 -28.88 -35.45 -26.38
CA THR A 446 -30.17 -35.93 -26.92
C THR A 446 -31.17 -36.19 -25.79
N ARG A 447 -32.47 -36.14 -26.10
CA ARG A 447 -33.50 -36.61 -25.15
C ARG A 447 -33.20 -38.04 -24.63
N ASN A 448 -33.61 -38.36 -23.41
CA ASN A 448 -33.26 -39.59 -22.69
C ASN A 448 -31.76 -39.76 -22.37
N GLN A 449 -30.94 -38.71 -22.48
CA GLN A 449 -29.61 -38.70 -21.87
C GLN A 449 -29.66 -38.15 -20.44
N MET A 450 -28.58 -38.38 -19.71
CA MET A 450 -28.35 -37.82 -18.39
C MET A 450 -27.34 -36.69 -18.55
N VAL A 451 -27.67 -35.51 -18.07
CA VAL A 451 -26.78 -34.34 -18.02
C VAL A 451 -26.09 -34.35 -16.66
N SER A 452 -24.76 -34.38 -16.64
CA SER A 452 -23.98 -34.28 -15.41
C SER A 452 -23.51 -32.84 -15.22
N ILE A 453 -24.17 -32.11 -14.32
CA ILE A 453 -23.86 -30.73 -13.98
C ILE A 453 -22.93 -30.73 -12.76
N LYS A 454 -21.71 -30.23 -12.93
CA LYS A 454 -20.68 -30.16 -11.89
C LYS A 454 -20.48 -28.73 -11.45
N ALA A 455 -20.68 -28.49 -10.16
CA ALA A 455 -20.27 -27.26 -9.48
C ALA A 455 -18.96 -27.49 -8.72
N THR A 456 -18.01 -26.56 -8.84
CA THR A 456 -16.79 -26.54 -8.02
C THR A 456 -16.81 -25.28 -7.16
N VAL A 457 -16.83 -25.47 -5.85
CA VAL A 457 -16.84 -24.41 -4.84
C VAL A 457 -15.44 -24.29 -4.26
N ARG A 458 -14.87 -23.09 -4.37
CA ARG A 458 -13.61 -22.74 -3.73
C ARG A 458 -13.79 -21.50 -2.86
N SER A 459 -13.02 -21.40 -1.79
CA SER A 459 -12.96 -20.23 -0.91
C SER A 459 -11.49 -19.96 -0.65
N GLY A 460 -11.02 -18.75 -0.97
CA GLY A 460 -9.59 -18.43 -0.84
C GLY A 460 -8.67 -19.36 -1.65
N GLY A 461 -9.15 -19.92 -2.77
CA GLY A 461 -8.41 -20.90 -3.60
C GLY A 461 -8.50 -22.36 -3.14
N ALA A 462 -8.90 -22.62 -1.90
CA ALA A 462 -9.07 -23.96 -1.35
C ALA A 462 -10.46 -24.55 -1.70
N PRO A 463 -10.58 -25.87 -1.94
CA PRO A 463 -11.87 -26.53 -2.13
C PRO A 463 -12.72 -26.47 -0.85
N VAL A 464 -14.00 -26.09 -0.97
CA VAL A 464 -14.93 -26.04 0.17
C VAL A 464 -15.70 -27.35 0.27
N ALA A 465 -15.42 -28.16 1.28
CA ALA A 465 -16.12 -29.43 1.51
C ALA A 465 -17.41 -29.26 2.32
N ASN A 466 -18.35 -30.20 2.19
CA ASN A 466 -19.61 -30.28 2.94
C ASN A 466 -20.50 -29.01 2.84
N THR A 467 -20.33 -28.20 1.80
CA THR A 467 -21.21 -27.05 1.55
C THR A 467 -22.37 -27.43 0.65
N THR A 468 -23.55 -26.88 0.91
CA THR A 468 -24.75 -27.15 0.10
C THR A 468 -24.73 -26.29 -1.15
N VAL A 469 -24.84 -26.95 -2.31
CA VAL A 469 -25.00 -26.32 -3.61
C VAL A 469 -26.43 -26.49 -4.08
N ASN A 470 -27.09 -25.36 -4.38
CA ASN A 470 -28.41 -25.29 -5.00
C ASN A 470 -28.24 -25.19 -6.51
N PHE A 471 -28.71 -26.20 -7.24
CA PHE A 471 -28.74 -26.21 -8.71
C PHE A 471 -30.12 -25.76 -9.19
N SER A 472 -30.16 -24.94 -10.25
CA SER A 472 -31.37 -24.69 -11.03
C SER A 472 -31.09 -24.87 -12.51
N VAL A 473 -31.98 -25.58 -13.21
CA VAL A 473 -31.91 -25.74 -14.67
C VAL A 473 -33.16 -25.17 -15.29
N LYS A 474 -33.00 -24.07 -16.03
CA LYS A 474 -34.05 -23.46 -16.83
C LYS A 474 -34.06 -24.10 -18.22
N LYS A 475 -35.15 -24.80 -18.52
CA LYS A 475 -35.40 -25.42 -19.82
C LYS A 475 -35.71 -24.37 -20.87
N SER A 476 -35.58 -24.72 -22.14
CA SER A 476 -35.86 -23.80 -23.26
C SER A 476 -37.30 -23.26 -23.31
N ASN A 477 -38.27 -23.96 -22.70
CA ASN A 477 -39.65 -23.49 -22.56
C ASN A 477 -39.89 -22.63 -21.31
N GLY A 478 -38.85 -22.27 -20.55
CA GLY A 478 -38.91 -21.48 -19.33
C GLY A 478 -39.22 -22.28 -18.06
N ALA A 479 -39.52 -23.58 -18.14
CA ALA A 479 -39.71 -24.40 -16.95
C ALA A 479 -38.39 -24.56 -16.18
N VAL A 480 -38.43 -24.50 -14.85
CA VAL A 480 -37.24 -24.60 -13.99
C VAL A 480 -37.28 -25.90 -13.19
N VAL A 481 -36.14 -26.60 -13.10
CA VAL A 481 -35.93 -27.77 -12.25
C VAL A 481 -34.84 -27.44 -11.25
N THR A 482 -35.09 -27.68 -9.96
CA THR A 482 -34.13 -27.40 -8.90
C THR A 482 -33.67 -28.68 -8.22
N ALA A 483 -32.44 -28.70 -7.72
CA ALA A 483 -31.89 -29.78 -6.92
C ALA A 483 -30.83 -29.26 -5.95
N THR A 484 -30.48 -30.06 -4.94
CA THR A 484 -29.42 -29.73 -3.98
C THR A 484 -28.43 -30.87 -3.86
N SER A 485 -27.15 -30.56 -3.69
CA SER A 485 -26.10 -31.55 -3.43
C SER A 485 -25.00 -30.94 -2.57
N ALA A 486 -24.35 -31.75 -1.74
CA ALA A 486 -23.24 -31.30 -0.90
C ALA A 486 -21.91 -31.52 -1.62
N THR A 487 -20.94 -30.62 -1.41
CA THR A 487 -19.59 -30.80 -1.95
C THR A 487 -18.82 -31.91 -1.23
N GLY A 488 -18.05 -32.70 -1.98
CA GLY A 488 -17.06 -33.62 -1.42
C GLY A 488 -15.80 -32.91 -0.92
N SER A 489 -14.83 -33.68 -0.42
CA SER A 489 -13.52 -33.17 0.06
C SER A 489 -12.73 -32.39 -0.99
N ASN A 490 -13.01 -32.61 -2.28
CA ASN A 490 -12.42 -31.90 -3.41
C ASN A 490 -13.18 -30.61 -3.80
N GLY A 491 -14.19 -30.20 -3.02
CA GLY A 491 -14.97 -28.98 -3.27
C GLY A 491 -15.97 -29.10 -4.42
N THR A 492 -16.25 -30.32 -4.88
CA THR A 492 -17.16 -30.53 -6.03
C THR A 492 -18.49 -31.13 -5.60
N ALA A 493 -19.57 -30.60 -6.16
CA ALA A 493 -20.92 -31.17 -6.06
C ALA A 493 -21.43 -31.48 -7.47
N VAL A 494 -22.15 -32.59 -7.63
CA VAL A 494 -22.68 -33.03 -8.92
C VAL A 494 -24.18 -33.22 -8.83
N TYR A 495 -24.91 -32.64 -9.78
CA TYR A 495 -26.32 -32.88 -10.03
C TYR A 495 -26.51 -33.60 -11.37
N LYS A 496 -27.29 -34.69 -11.35
CA LYS A 496 -27.60 -35.50 -12.53
C LYS A 496 -29.05 -35.24 -12.95
N LEU A 497 -29.24 -34.53 -14.06
CA LEU A 497 -30.56 -34.27 -14.65
C LEU A 497 -30.86 -35.34 -15.71
N ARG A 498 -31.98 -36.04 -15.57
CA ARG A 498 -32.47 -36.99 -16.59
C ARG A 498 -33.38 -36.27 -17.56
N LEU A 499 -32.97 -36.14 -18.83
CA LEU A 499 -33.82 -35.63 -19.89
C LEU A 499 -34.88 -36.66 -20.27
N SER A 500 -36.13 -36.26 -20.37
CA SER A 500 -37.25 -37.09 -20.80
C SER A 500 -37.55 -36.92 -22.29
N ARG A 501 -38.35 -37.84 -22.85
CA ARG A 501 -38.86 -37.69 -24.23
C ARG A 501 -39.73 -36.45 -24.45
N LYS A 502 -40.32 -35.91 -23.39
CA LYS A 502 -41.22 -34.75 -23.46
C LYS A 502 -40.50 -33.43 -23.25
N ASP A 503 -39.21 -33.45 -22.91
CA ASP A 503 -38.47 -32.22 -22.68
C ASP A 503 -38.27 -31.43 -23.99
N PRO A 504 -38.40 -30.09 -23.93
CA PRO A 504 -38.30 -29.24 -25.10
C PRO A 504 -36.86 -29.24 -25.63
N VAL A 505 -36.73 -29.12 -26.95
CA VAL A 505 -35.43 -28.93 -27.61
C VAL A 505 -35.02 -27.46 -27.49
N GLY A 506 -33.73 -27.18 -27.48
CA GLY A 506 -33.18 -25.83 -27.43
C GLY A 506 -32.09 -25.66 -26.37
N ILE A 507 -31.78 -24.41 -26.05
CA ILE A 507 -30.75 -24.05 -25.08
C ILE A 507 -31.34 -24.14 -23.67
N TYR A 508 -30.59 -24.78 -22.78
CA TYR A 508 -30.86 -24.89 -21.37
C TYR A 508 -29.77 -24.14 -20.62
N GLU A 509 -30.16 -23.47 -19.55
CA GLU A 509 -29.28 -22.74 -18.64
C GLU A 509 -29.22 -23.52 -17.32
N ALA A 510 -28.02 -23.92 -16.91
CA ALA A 510 -27.76 -24.60 -15.65
C ALA A 510 -26.99 -23.66 -14.72
N ASP A 511 -27.70 -23.18 -13.70
CA ASP A 511 -27.13 -22.39 -12.63
C ASP A 511 -26.79 -23.27 -11.43
N ALA A 512 -25.80 -22.82 -10.67
CA ALA A 512 -25.61 -23.26 -9.32
C ALA A 512 -25.33 -22.07 -8.40
N ALA A 513 -25.70 -22.20 -7.13
CA ALA A 513 -25.42 -21.24 -6.08
C ALA A 513 -24.98 -21.97 -4.81
N ALA A 514 -23.95 -21.48 -4.16
CA ALA A 514 -23.47 -21.97 -2.87
C ALA A 514 -22.84 -20.81 -2.10
N MET A 515 -23.08 -20.75 -0.78
CA MET A 515 -22.64 -19.62 0.05
C MET A 515 -23.15 -18.30 -0.54
N SER A 516 -22.29 -17.30 -0.74
CA SER A 516 -22.58 -16.01 -1.39
C SER A 516 -22.28 -15.98 -2.90
N ALA A 517 -21.96 -17.11 -3.53
CA ALA A 517 -21.53 -17.19 -4.93
C ALA A 517 -22.54 -17.92 -5.82
N SER A 518 -22.65 -17.47 -7.08
CA SER A 518 -23.44 -18.12 -8.13
C SER A 518 -22.69 -18.10 -9.45
N SER A 519 -22.97 -19.09 -10.30
CA SER A 519 -22.40 -19.22 -11.65
C SER A 519 -23.33 -20.08 -12.51
N ALA A 520 -23.26 -19.88 -13.82
CA ALA A 520 -24.14 -20.52 -14.79
C ALA A 520 -23.36 -21.06 -15.99
N THR A 521 -23.91 -22.07 -16.63
CA THR A 521 -23.42 -22.59 -17.91
C THR A 521 -24.58 -22.99 -18.81
N ASN A 522 -24.37 -22.97 -20.12
CA ASN A 522 -25.39 -23.31 -21.10
C ASN A 522 -25.06 -24.63 -21.80
N PHE A 523 -26.09 -25.42 -22.07
CA PHE A 523 -25.98 -26.63 -22.89
C PHE A 523 -27.17 -26.78 -23.83
N MET A 524 -26.99 -27.51 -24.93
CA MET A 524 -28.03 -27.73 -25.93
C MET A 524 -28.74 -29.07 -25.74
N VAL A 525 -30.06 -29.11 -25.90
CA VAL A 525 -30.85 -30.35 -25.99
C VAL A 525 -31.41 -30.49 -27.40
N GLN A 526 -31.18 -31.65 -28.03
CA GLN A 526 -31.57 -31.97 -29.41
C GLN A 526 -32.52 -33.17 -29.49
#